data_AF-A0A7K4DHZ0-F1
#
_entry.id   AF-A0A7K4DHZ0-F1
#
_cell.length_a   1.000
_cell.length_b   1.000
_cell.length_c   1.000
_cell.angle_alpha   90.00
_cell.angle_beta   90.00
_cell.angle_gamma   90.00
#
_symmetry.space_group_name_H-M   'P 1'
#
loop_
_entity.id
_entity.type
_entity.pdbx_description
1 polymer ?
#
loop_
_entity_poly.entity_id
_entity_poly.type
_entity_poly.pdbx_seq_one_letter_code
_entity_poly.pdbx_strand_id
1 'polypeptide(L)'
;MTHEYGPPSRPIEGLLTTIREWLMREYRAGYLPAHRRSPRRTRKLRRIRGWSRDIGHLVSEIGRVKRETLPRVERDTGYTFPDQDRFIQILMDRSTRRLFQRILAEFPEDALPVPAKDLAILERLPDDAQALALIGDVTLRLKVLPGPHAEVPGLAPLSDRWRLHESLVGLKRRHQSVGGAFEREKEILAGAVLGLLYVEGGIDALRAAVPLLTRDRDLDDRPRAVGDPVPE
;
A
#
# COMPACT_ATOMS: atom_id res chain seq x y z
N MET A 1 16.09 18.07 9.51
CA MET A 1 14.83 18.82 9.69
C MET A 1 13.69 17.82 9.70
N THR A 2 13.24 17.43 10.89
CA THR A 2 12.08 16.58 11.12
C THR A 2 10.83 17.44 10.96
N HIS A 3 10.29 17.49 9.75
CA HIS A 3 8.93 18.01 9.58
C HIS A 3 7.98 16.92 10.07
N GLU A 4 7.46 17.11 11.29
CA GLU A 4 6.23 16.48 11.76
C GLU A 4 5.09 16.97 10.87
N TYR A 5 4.95 16.36 9.70
CA TYR A 5 3.74 16.50 8.93
C TYR A 5 2.71 15.58 9.60
N GLY A 6 1.90 16.16 10.48
CA GLY A 6 0.67 15.52 10.97
C GLY A 6 -0.23 15.10 9.80
N PRO A 7 -1.32 14.35 10.07
CA PRO A 7 -2.14 13.71 9.04
C PRO A 7 -2.54 14.68 7.92
N PRO A 8 -2.78 14.15 6.69
CA PRO A 8 -3.21 14.98 5.58
C PRO A 8 -4.49 15.72 5.95
N SER A 9 -4.67 16.91 5.39
CA SER A 9 -5.84 17.75 5.72
C SER A 9 -7.18 17.11 5.30
N ARG A 10 -7.12 16.09 4.43
CA ARG A 10 -8.25 15.34 3.88
C ARG A 10 -7.84 13.89 3.61
N PRO A 11 -8.81 12.98 3.45
CA PRO A 11 -8.50 11.62 3.07
C PRO A 11 -7.71 11.54 1.76
N ILE A 12 -6.78 10.58 1.64
CA ILE A 12 -5.91 10.39 0.45
C ILE A 12 -6.77 10.31 -0.82
N GLU A 13 -7.85 9.54 -0.78
CA GLU A 13 -8.80 9.41 -1.90
C GLU A 13 -9.40 10.77 -2.32
N GLY A 14 -9.73 11.62 -1.35
CA GLY A 14 -10.25 12.96 -1.57
C GLY A 14 -9.21 13.90 -2.19
N LEU A 15 -7.95 13.82 -1.75
CA LEU A 15 -6.83 14.57 -2.34
C LEU A 15 -6.63 14.17 -3.82
N LEU A 16 -6.58 12.86 -4.11
CA LEU A 16 -6.43 12.35 -5.47
C LEU A 16 -7.59 12.77 -6.37
N THR A 17 -8.83 12.70 -5.86
CA THR A 17 -10.01 13.14 -6.61
C THR A 17 -9.94 14.63 -6.94
N THR A 18 -9.53 15.45 -5.97
CA THR A 18 -9.35 16.90 -6.16
C THR A 18 -8.31 17.20 -7.25
N ILE A 19 -7.15 16.52 -7.22
CA ILE A 19 -6.10 16.68 -8.24
C ILE A 19 -6.62 16.23 -9.61
N ARG A 20 -7.35 15.11 -9.69
CA ARG A 20 -7.92 14.60 -10.94
C ARG A 20 -8.89 15.59 -11.58
N GLU A 21 -9.80 16.15 -10.78
CA GLU A 21 -10.77 17.13 -11.25
C GLU A 21 -10.10 18.40 -11.76
N TRP A 22 -9.07 18.87 -11.06
CA TRP A 22 -8.28 20.02 -11.49
C TRP A 22 -7.52 19.73 -12.79
N LEU A 23 -6.87 18.57 -12.94
CA LEU A 23 -6.24 18.16 -14.19
C LEU A 23 -7.24 18.15 -15.35
N MET A 24 -8.48 17.70 -15.10
CA MET A 24 -9.54 17.70 -16.11
C MET A 24 -10.01 19.11 -16.47
N ARG A 25 -10.06 20.04 -15.51
CA ARG A 25 -10.32 21.46 -15.77
C ARG A 25 -9.22 22.08 -16.62
N GLU A 26 -7.96 21.84 -16.26
CA GLU A 26 -6.80 22.33 -17.01
C GLU A 26 -6.76 21.75 -18.44
N TYR A 27 -7.09 20.46 -18.59
CA TYR A 27 -7.25 19.84 -19.90
C TYR A 27 -8.31 20.54 -20.77
N ARG A 28 -9.48 20.84 -20.19
CA ARG A 28 -10.60 21.49 -20.88
C ARG A 28 -10.26 22.94 -21.25
N ALA A 29 -9.68 23.72 -20.34
CA ALA A 29 -9.23 25.08 -20.60
C ALA A 29 -8.15 25.14 -21.69
N GLY A 30 -7.25 24.16 -21.68
CA GLY A 30 -6.20 24.02 -22.69
C GLY A 30 -6.68 23.47 -24.04
N TYR A 31 -7.91 22.96 -24.16
CA TYR A 31 -8.39 22.25 -25.36
C TYR A 31 -8.72 23.23 -26.51
N LEU A 32 -8.09 23.02 -27.66
CA LEU A 32 -8.44 23.66 -28.96
C LEU A 32 -8.68 22.57 -30.02
N PRO A 33 -9.36 22.79 -31.15
CA PRO A 33 -9.39 21.82 -32.24
C PRO A 33 -7.98 21.42 -32.71
N ALA A 34 -7.76 20.16 -33.13
CA ALA A 34 -6.42 19.63 -33.44
C ALA A 34 -5.65 20.45 -34.48
N HIS A 35 -6.35 20.98 -35.49
CA HIS A 35 -5.79 21.83 -36.53
C HIS A 35 -5.31 23.21 -36.02
N ARG A 36 -5.66 23.61 -34.79
CA ARG A 36 -5.23 24.87 -34.15
C ARG A 36 -4.20 24.65 -33.04
N ARG A 37 -3.69 23.43 -32.87
CA ARG A 37 -2.74 23.10 -31.79
C ARG A 37 -1.32 23.07 -32.30
N SER A 38 -0.42 23.73 -31.58
CA SER A 38 1.00 23.46 -31.74
C SER A 38 1.35 22.03 -31.25
N PRO A 39 2.40 21.40 -31.81
CA PRO A 39 2.87 20.10 -31.33
C PRO A 39 3.16 20.07 -29.82
N ARG A 40 3.69 21.17 -29.26
CA ARG A 40 3.95 21.33 -27.82
C ARG A 40 2.66 21.25 -26.99
N ARG A 41 1.60 21.96 -27.41
CA ARG A 41 0.31 21.95 -26.71
C ARG A 41 -0.36 20.58 -26.77
N THR A 42 -0.29 19.91 -27.93
CA THR A 42 -0.80 18.53 -28.07
C THR A 42 -0.10 17.55 -27.12
N ARG A 43 1.23 17.64 -26.98
CA ARG A 43 1.99 16.82 -26.03
C ARG A 43 1.59 17.08 -24.57
N LYS A 44 1.46 18.35 -24.17
CA LYS A 44 1.00 18.74 -22.82
C LYS A 44 -0.38 18.16 -22.51
N LEU A 45 -1.36 18.37 -23.39
CA LEU A 45 -2.73 17.84 -23.20
C LEU A 45 -2.77 16.31 -23.13
N ARG A 46 -1.92 15.62 -23.91
CA ARG A 46 -1.80 14.16 -23.83
C ARG A 46 -1.26 13.71 -22.47
N ARG A 47 -0.27 14.43 -21.91
CA ARG A 47 0.26 14.16 -20.56
C ARG A 47 -0.80 14.35 -19.48
N ILE A 48 -1.49 15.50 -19.48
CA ILE A 48 -2.55 15.81 -18.51
C ILE A 48 -3.65 14.74 -18.53
N ARG A 49 -4.10 14.34 -19.73
CA ARG A 49 -5.10 13.27 -19.88
C ARG A 49 -4.59 11.93 -19.38
N GLY A 50 -3.31 11.63 -19.60
CA GLY A 50 -2.64 10.44 -19.06
C GLY A 50 -2.65 10.46 -17.53
N TRP A 51 -2.18 11.54 -16.91
CA TRP A 51 -2.16 11.69 -15.46
C TRP A 51 -3.55 11.63 -14.83
N SER A 52 -4.56 12.25 -15.45
CA SER A 52 -5.95 12.15 -14.95
C SER A 52 -6.46 10.70 -14.94
N ARG A 53 -6.09 9.91 -15.95
CA ARG A 53 -6.42 8.47 -16.00
C ARG A 53 -5.67 7.70 -14.91
N ASP A 54 -4.38 7.96 -14.77
CA ASP A 54 -3.52 7.32 -13.78
C ASP A 54 -4.04 7.58 -12.35
N ILE A 55 -4.37 8.83 -12.01
CA ILE A 55 -4.98 9.17 -10.71
C ILE A 55 -6.36 8.52 -10.56
N GLY A 56 -7.17 8.49 -11.62
CA GLY A 56 -8.46 7.80 -11.60
C GLY A 56 -8.33 6.31 -11.29
N HIS A 57 -7.29 5.65 -11.80
CA HIS A 57 -6.97 4.27 -11.47
C HIS A 57 -6.58 4.13 -9.99
N LEU A 58 -5.73 5.00 -9.45
CA LEU A 58 -5.36 4.98 -8.02
C LEU A 58 -6.58 5.11 -7.11
N VAL A 59 -7.52 6.00 -7.42
CA VAL A 59 -8.78 6.15 -6.65
C VAL A 59 -9.60 4.85 -6.66
N SER A 60 -9.74 4.22 -7.83
CA SER A 60 -10.46 2.93 -7.93
C SER A 60 -9.79 1.82 -7.12
N GLU A 61 -8.46 1.77 -7.12
CA GLU A 61 -7.67 0.80 -6.35
C GLU A 61 -7.82 1.02 -4.84
N ILE A 62 -7.75 2.27 -4.38
CA ILE A 62 -8.04 2.61 -2.98
C ILE A 62 -9.44 2.17 -2.58
N GLY A 63 -10.44 2.44 -3.44
CA GLY A 63 -11.81 1.98 -3.21
C GLY A 63 -11.92 0.46 -3.11
N ARG A 64 -11.11 -0.30 -3.87
CA ARG A 64 -11.03 -1.76 -3.79
C ARG A 64 -10.40 -2.21 -2.47
N VAL A 65 -9.29 -1.61 -2.06
CA VAL A 65 -8.63 -1.88 -0.77
C VAL A 65 -9.60 -1.71 0.39
N LYS A 66 -10.35 -0.60 0.43
CA LYS A 66 -11.32 -0.31 1.49
C LYS A 66 -12.49 -1.31 1.53
N ARG A 67 -12.89 -1.87 0.39
CA ARG A 67 -14.02 -2.81 0.31
C ARG A 67 -13.63 -4.27 0.51
N GLU A 68 -12.42 -4.65 0.14
CA GLU A 68 -12.00 -6.06 0.07
C GLU A 68 -10.90 -6.38 1.07
N THR A 69 -9.80 -5.62 1.05
CA THR A 69 -8.55 -5.95 1.73
C THR A 69 -8.61 -5.55 3.20
N LEU A 70 -8.96 -4.28 3.48
CA LEU A 70 -9.07 -3.78 4.84
C LEU A 70 -10.05 -4.61 5.68
N PRO A 71 -11.32 -4.86 5.24
CA PRO A 71 -12.24 -5.69 6.03
C PRO A 71 -11.78 -7.13 6.24
N ARG A 72 -10.93 -7.67 5.35
CA ARG A 72 -10.34 -8.99 5.55
C ARG A 72 -9.33 -8.98 6.69
N VAL A 73 -8.42 -8.00 6.70
CA VAL A 73 -7.44 -7.84 7.79
C VAL A 73 -8.14 -7.58 9.12
N GLU A 74 -9.13 -6.69 9.14
CA GLU A 74 -9.87 -6.36 10.36
C GLU A 74 -10.61 -7.59 10.92
N ARG A 75 -11.19 -8.42 10.05
CA ARG A 75 -11.85 -9.67 10.48
C ARG A 75 -10.86 -10.68 11.04
N ASP A 76 -9.71 -10.85 10.41
CA ASP A 76 -8.70 -11.82 10.84
C ASP A 76 -8.05 -11.42 12.17
N THR A 77 -7.88 -10.12 12.39
CA THR A 77 -7.18 -9.56 13.57
C THR A 77 -8.13 -9.18 14.70
N GLY A 78 -9.43 -9.01 14.41
CA GLY A 78 -10.42 -8.49 15.35
C GLY A 78 -10.25 -7.00 15.67
N TYR A 79 -9.40 -6.28 14.93
CA TYR A 79 -9.12 -4.86 15.13
C TYR A 79 -9.67 -4.02 13.98
N THR A 80 -10.37 -2.92 14.30
CA THR A 80 -10.86 -1.95 13.30
C THR A 80 -9.91 -0.76 13.26
N PHE A 81 -9.38 -0.44 12.08
CA PHE A 81 -8.46 0.69 11.91
C PHE A 81 -9.23 2.01 11.88
N PRO A 82 -9.01 2.93 12.85
CA PRO A 82 -9.67 4.23 12.85
C PRO A 82 -9.23 5.10 11.67
N ASP A 83 -7.94 5.03 11.34
CA ASP A 83 -7.34 5.77 10.22
C ASP A 83 -7.05 4.82 9.04
N GLN A 84 -8.04 4.67 8.16
CA GLN A 84 -7.91 3.85 6.97
C GLN A 84 -6.84 4.36 6.00
N ASP A 85 -6.50 5.65 6.05
CA ASP A 85 -5.50 6.21 5.16
C ASP A 85 -4.11 5.65 5.49
N ARG A 86 -3.77 5.49 6.77
CA ARG A 86 -2.52 4.84 7.17
C ARG A 86 -2.41 3.41 6.66
N PHE A 87 -3.51 2.66 6.65
CA PHE A 87 -3.55 1.34 6.03
C PHE A 87 -3.30 1.42 4.51
N ILE A 88 -3.91 2.40 3.84
CA ILE A 88 -3.70 2.62 2.40
C ILE A 88 -2.25 3.01 2.09
N GLN A 89 -1.61 3.80 2.95
CA GLN A 89 -0.21 4.23 2.78
C GLN A 89 0.74 3.04 2.71
N ILE A 90 0.52 2.01 3.53
CA ILE A 90 1.29 0.76 3.48
C ILE A 90 1.22 0.12 2.09
N LEU A 91 0.07 0.21 1.43
CA LEU A 91 -0.18 -0.40 0.13
C LEU A 91 0.19 0.49 -1.06
N MET A 92 0.70 1.70 -0.83
CA MET A 92 1.10 2.62 -1.91
C MET A 92 2.44 2.20 -2.52
N ASP A 93 2.41 1.84 -3.80
CA ASP A 93 3.62 1.47 -4.55
C ASP A 93 4.48 2.70 -4.90
N ARG A 94 5.79 2.50 -5.02
CA ARG A 94 6.76 3.55 -5.40
C ARG A 94 6.48 4.21 -6.76
N SER A 95 5.72 3.58 -7.64
CA SER A 95 5.31 4.21 -8.91
C SER A 95 4.42 5.43 -8.72
N THR A 96 3.71 5.53 -7.60
CA THR A 96 2.86 6.69 -7.26
C THR A 96 3.68 7.95 -7.04
N ARG A 97 4.80 7.85 -6.32
CA ARG A 97 5.79 8.94 -6.17
C ARG A 97 6.24 9.50 -7.52
N ARG A 98 6.56 8.63 -8.48
CA ARG A 98 6.98 9.05 -9.83
C ARG A 98 5.87 9.78 -10.59
N LEU A 99 4.60 9.44 -10.36
CA LEU A 99 3.48 10.16 -10.95
C LEU A 99 3.43 11.60 -10.43
N PHE A 100 3.48 11.79 -9.11
CA PHE A 100 3.40 13.12 -8.50
C PHE A 100 4.58 14.00 -8.88
N GLN A 101 5.81 13.46 -8.87
CA GLN A 101 7.00 14.18 -9.33
C GLN A 101 6.86 14.67 -10.78
N ARG A 102 6.24 13.87 -11.67
CA ARG A 102 6.00 14.27 -13.07
C ARG A 102 4.95 15.37 -13.21
N ILE A 103 3.94 15.37 -12.35
CA ILE A 103 2.92 16.43 -12.31
C ILE A 103 3.56 17.73 -11.83
N LEU A 104 4.33 17.68 -10.75
CA LEU A 104 5.03 18.83 -10.16
C LEU A 104 6.12 19.42 -11.08
N ALA A 105 6.73 18.60 -11.94
CA ALA A 105 7.67 19.09 -12.94
C ALA A 105 7.00 19.94 -14.06
N GLU A 106 5.70 19.78 -14.30
CA GLU A 106 4.95 20.54 -15.32
C GLU A 106 4.14 21.69 -14.71
N PHE A 107 3.76 21.57 -13.44
CA PHE A 107 2.96 22.54 -12.71
C PHE A 107 3.61 22.84 -11.36
N PRO A 108 3.88 24.11 -11.05
CA PRO A 108 4.43 24.47 -9.76
C PRO A 108 3.43 24.14 -8.64
N GLU A 109 3.92 23.90 -7.42
CA GLU A 109 3.13 23.42 -6.28
C GLU A 109 1.95 24.34 -5.94
N ASP A 110 2.14 25.65 -6.10
CA ASP A 110 1.15 26.70 -5.87
C ASP A 110 0.00 26.70 -6.89
N ALA A 111 0.17 26.06 -8.05
CA ALA A 111 -0.89 25.91 -9.05
C ALA A 111 -1.86 24.77 -8.74
N LEU A 112 -1.48 23.83 -7.87
CA LEU A 112 -2.30 22.67 -7.55
C LEU A 112 -3.41 23.03 -6.54
N PRO A 113 -4.58 22.38 -6.63
CA PRO A 113 -5.74 22.67 -5.78
C PRO A 113 -5.63 22.05 -4.38
N VAL A 114 -4.41 21.69 -3.96
CA VAL A 114 -4.12 20.99 -2.71
C VAL A 114 -2.95 21.69 -2.01
N PRO A 115 -2.96 21.78 -0.67
CA PRO A 115 -1.85 22.36 0.08
C PRO A 115 -0.52 21.65 -0.24
N ALA A 116 0.57 22.41 -0.31
CA ALA A 116 1.92 21.87 -0.52
C ALA A 116 2.29 20.78 0.51
N LYS A 117 1.82 20.94 1.76
CA LYS A 117 1.92 19.91 2.81
C LYS A 117 1.36 18.56 2.36
N ASP A 118 0.16 18.55 1.79
CA ASP A 118 -0.52 17.32 1.40
C ASP A 118 0.15 16.67 0.18
N LEU A 119 0.74 17.47 -0.71
CA LEU A 119 1.56 16.97 -1.82
C LEU A 119 2.85 16.31 -1.32
N ALA A 120 3.51 16.92 -0.34
CA ALA A 120 4.70 16.35 0.29
C ALA A 120 4.38 15.01 0.99
N ILE A 121 3.20 14.88 1.59
CA ILE A 121 2.72 13.61 2.15
C ILE A 121 2.55 12.59 1.02
N LEU A 122 1.82 12.92 -0.06
CA LEU A 122 1.60 12.02 -1.20
C LEU A 122 2.91 11.53 -1.86
N GLU A 123 3.97 12.33 -1.86
CA GLU A 123 5.28 11.92 -2.38
C GLU A 123 5.97 10.87 -1.50
N ARG A 124 5.76 10.92 -0.18
CA ARG A 124 6.47 10.12 0.82
C ARG A 124 5.78 8.83 1.22
N LEU A 125 4.49 8.66 0.88
CA LEU A 125 3.70 7.48 1.25
C LEU A 125 4.41 6.12 1.04
N PRO A 126 5.17 5.89 -0.06
CA PRO A 126 5.80 4.59 -0.29
C PRO A 126 6.94 4.24 0.67
N ASP A 127 7.45 5.20 1.45
CA ASP A 127 8.57 5.00 2.37
C ASP A 127 8.10 4.52 3.77
N ASP A 128 6.81 4.69 4.10
CA ASP A 128 6.26 4.42 5.44
C ASP A 128 6.09 2.92 5.72
N ALA A 129 5.84 2.10 4.68
CA ALA A 129 5.67 0.66 4.82
C ALA A 129 6.93 -0.02 5.42
N GLN A 130 8.12 0.39 4.99
CA GLN A 130 9.37 -0.18 5.50
C GLN A 130 9.60 0.14 6.98
N ALA A 131 9.28 1.37 7.39
CA ALA A 131 9.43 1.80 8.78
C ALA A 131 8.44 1.05 9.68
N LEU A 132 7.18 0.93 9.27
CA LEU A 132 6.18 0.15 9.98
C LEU A 132 6.54 -1.34 10.04
N ALA A 133 7.12 -1.90 8.97
CA ALA A 133 7.57 -3.29 8.97
C ALA A 133 8.64 -3.56 10.03
N LEU A 134 9.60 -2.64 10.20
CA LEU A 134 10.60 -2.72 11.26
C LEU A 134 9.96 -2.62 12.66
N ILE A 135 8.98 -1.73 12.84
CA ILE A 135 8.23 -1.62 14.11
C ILE A 135 7.51 -2.95 14.40
N GLY A 136 6.83 -3.53 13.40
CA GLY A 136 6.15 -4.81 13.52
C GLY A 136 7.10 -5.94 13.92
N ASP A 137 8.21 -6.10 13.21
CA ASP A 137 9.22 -7.15 13.51
C ASP A 137 9.78 -7.02 14.94
N VAL A 138 10.22 -5.81 15.32
CA VAL A 138 10.79 -5.55 16.66
C VAL A 138 9.76 -5.79 17.75
N THR A 139 8.52 -5.34 17.56
CA THR A 139 7.47 -5.49 18.58
C THR A 139 7.01 -6.94 18.73
N LEU A 140 6.90 -7.70 17.63
CA LEU A 140 6.61 -9.13 17.69
C LEU A 140 7.67 -9.88 18.51
N ARG A 141 8.96 -9.65 18.23
CA ARG A 141 10.06 -10.31 18.94
C ARG A 141 10.13 -9.95 20.41
N LEU A 142 9.91 -8.67 20.76
CA LEU A 142 10.12 -8.18 22.12
C LEU A 142 8.90 -8.33 23.04
N LYS A 143 7.68 -8.28 22.50
CA LYS A 143 6.46 -8.14 23.30
C LYS A 143 5.47 -9.28 23.17
N VAL A 144 5.65 -10.15 22.18
CA VAL A 144 4.61 -11.07 21.76
C VAL A 144 5.12 -12.51 21.67
N LEU A 145 6.26 -12.74 21.03
CA LEU A 145 6.85 -14.08 20.93
C LEU A 145 7.59 -14.47 22.23
N PRO A 146 7.54 -15.75 22.63
CA PRO A 146 8.13 -16.21 23.87
C PRO A 146 9.66 -16.35 23.72
N GLY A 147 10.37 -15.25 23.97
CA GLY A 147 11.81 -15.23 24.19
C GLY A 147 12.66 -14.67 23.03
N PRO A 148 13.90 -14.26 23.32
CA PRO A 148 14.78 -13.52 22.39
C PRO A 148 15.26 -14.33 21.17
N HIS A 149 14.94 -15.62 21.10
CA HIS A 149 15.33 -16.55 20.04
C HIS A 149 14.14 -17.19 19.32
N ALA A 150 12.91 -16.76 19.59
CA ALA A 150 11.76 -17.23 18.83
C ALA A 150 11.89 -16.77 17.38
N GLU A 151 12.03 -17.72 16.45
CA GLU A 151 11.96 -17.44 15.02
C GLU A 151 10.60 -16.80 14.71
N VAL A 152 10.62 -15.59 14.15
CA VAL A 152 9.42 -15.01 13.54
C VAL A 152 9.14 -15.87 12.30
N PRO A 153 7.99 -16.57 12.22
CA PRO A 153 7.62 -17.29 11.01
C PRO A 153 7.66 -16.34 9.82
N GLY A 154 8.08 -16.82 8.65
CA GLY A 154 8.04 -16.01 7.42
C GLY A 154 6.67 -15.35 7.28
N LEU A 155 6.63 -14.03 7.07
CA LEU A 155 5.38 -13.26 7.04
C LEU A 155 4.69 -13.28 5.67
N ALA A 156 5.34 -13.87 4.67
CA ALA A 156 4.80 -13.97 3.31
C ALA A 156 3.43 -14.67 3.23
N PRO A 157 3.16 -15.79 3.93
CA PRO A 157 1.84 -16.44 3.94
C PRO A 157 0.75 -15.53 4.51
N LEU A 158 1.08 -14.71 5.52
CA LEU A 158 0.13 -13.76 6.10
C LEU A 158 -0.23 -12.65 5.08
N SER A 159 0.75 -12.17 4.32
CA SER A 159 0.49 -11.26 3.20
C SER A 159 -0.42 -11.90 2.14
N ASP A 160 -0.21 -13.18 1.81
CA ASP A 160 -1.04 -13.91 0.83
C ASP A 160 -2.47 -14.12 1.32
N ARG A 161 -2.63 -14.50 2.59
CA ARG A 161 -3.94 -14.61 3.25
C ARG A 161 -4.71 -13.29 3.16
N TRP A 162 -4.04 -12.17 3.44
CA TRP A 162 -4.66 -10.86 3.35
C TRP A 162 -4.75 -10.32 1.93
N ARG A 163 -4.04 -10.93 0.97
CA ARG A 163 -3.86 -10.47 -0.41
C ARG A 163 -3.26 -9.07 -0.51
N LEU A 164 -2.28 -8.75 0.33
CA LEU A 164 -1.70 -7.41 0.40
C LEU A 164 -1.00 -7.03 -0.91
N HIS A 165 -0.20 -7.94 -1.47
CA HIS A 165 0.53 -7.68 -2.70
C HIS A 165 -0.41 -7.44 -3.90
N GLU A 166 -1.50 -8.21 -4.04
CA GLU A 166 -2.52 -8.01 -5.08
C GLU A 166 -3.35 -6.74 -4.89
N SER A 167 -3.26 -6.15 -3.70
CA SER A 167 -3.96 -4.94 -3.28
C SER A 167 -3.07 -3.69 -3.35
N LEU A 168 -1.83 -3.82 -3.85
CA LEU A 168 -0.94 -2.68 -4.03
C LEU A 168 -1.58 -1.61 -4.94
N VAL A 169 -1.56 -0.39 -4.45
CA VAL A 169 -2.08 0.80 -5.13
C VAL A 169 -0.94 1.44 -5.92
N GLY A 170 -0.97 1.30 -7.24
CA GLY A 170 0.10 1.80 -8.10
C GLY A 170 -0.17 1.69 -9.59
N LEU A 171 0.74 2.27 -10.38
CA LEU A 171 0.70 2.26 -11.84
C LEU A 171 1.47 1.10 -12.46
N LYS A 172 2.32 0.43 -11.66
CA LYS A 172 3.14 -0.70 -12.09
C LYS A 172 2.77 -1.97 -11.34
N ARG A 173 1.60 -2.54 -11.65
CA ARG A 173 1.29 -3.95 -11.31
C ARG A 173 2.16 -4.98 -12.07
N ARG A 174 3.27 -4.54 -12.69
CA ARG A 174 4.05 -5.32 -13.68
C ARG A 174 5.52 -5.53 -13.30
N HIS A 175 5.97 -5.08 -12.13
CA HIS A 175 7.17 -5.68 -11.55
C HIS A 175 6.70 -6.94 -10.83
N GLN A 176 6.65 -8.04 -11.57
CA GLN A 176 6.73 -9.35 -10.94
C GLN A 176 8.17 -9.45 -10.45
N SER A 177 8.38 -9.02 -9.21
CA SER A 177 9.53 -9.49 -8.45
C SER A 177 9.50 -11.02 -8.54
N VAL A 178 10.60 -11.65 -8.93
CA VAL A 178 10.67 -13.13 -9.07
C VAL A 178 11.58 -13.66 -7.97
N GLY A 179 11.20 -14.78 -7.36
CA GLY A 179 11.97 -15.44 -6.31
C GLY A 179 12.02 -14.64 -5.01
N GLY A 180 13.14 -14.67 -4.29
CA GLY A 180 13.23 -14.12 -2.92
C GLY A 180 12.96 -12.62 -2.76
N ALA A 181 13.05 -11.82 -3.82
CA ALA A 181 12.66 -10.40 -3.75
C ALA A 181 11.14 -10.22 -3.57
N PHE A 182 10.34 -11.12 -4.17
CA PHE A 182 8.89 -11.12 -4.06
C PHE A 182 8.42 -11.53 -2.66
N GLU A 183 9.03 -12.57 -2.10
CA GLU A 183 8.74 -12.98 -0.72
C GLU A 183 9.09 -11.87 0.26
N ARG A 184 10.24 -11.23 0.09
CA ARG A 184 10.64 -10.10 0.93
C ARG A 184 9.65 -8.93 0.88
N GLU A 185 9.11 -8.62 -0.31
CA GLU A 185 8.06 -7.58 -0.43
C GLU A 185 6.79 -7.97 0.32
N LYS A 186 6.35 -9.23 0.23
CA LYS A 186 5.22 -9.75 1.01
C LYS A 186 5.47 -9.65 2.51
N GLU A 187 6.66 -10.01 2.96
CA GLU A 187 7.05 -9.91 4.37
C GLU A 187 7.03 -8.47 4.86
N ILE A 188 7.53 -7.53 4.06
CA ILE A 188 7.48 -6.10 4.38
C ILE A 188 6.03 -5.63 4.51
N LEU A 189 5.14 -6.00 3.58
CA LEU A 189 3.74 -5.59 3.63
C LEU A 189 3.02 -6.16 4.87
N ALA A 190 3.17 -7.46 5.14
CA ALA A 190 2.57 -8.07 6.32
C ALA A 190 3.15 -7.49 7.61
N GLY A 191 4.47 -7.33 7.69
CA GLY A 191 5.14 -6.70 8.82
C GLY A 191 4.65 -5.26 9.05
N ALA A 192 4.43 -4.49 7.98
CA ALA A 192 3.94 -3.12 8.06
C ALA A 192 2.52 -3.06 8.63
N VAL A 193 1.64 -3.98 8.23
CA VAL A 193 0.29 -4.09 8.81
C VAL A 193 0.36 -4.45 10.29
N LEU A 194 1.23 -5.38 10.69
CA LEU A 194 1.45 -5.71 12.10
C LEU A 194 2.02 -4.52 12.90
N GLY A 195 2.94 -3.76 12.31
CA GLY A 195 3.45 -2.53 12.88
C GLY A 195 2.36 -1.47 13.08
N LEU A 196 1.45 -1.32 12.10
CA LEU A 196 0.32 -0.40 12.21
C LEU A 196 -0.68 -0.85 13.29
N LEU A 197 -0.99 -2.15 13.37
CA LEU A 197 -1.82 -2.69 14.46
C LEU A 197 -1.25 -2.35 15.83
N TYR A 198 0.07 -2.44 15.99
CA TYR A 198 0.72 -2.06 17.25
C TYR A 198 0.65 -0.55 17.49
N VAL A 199 0.93 0.27 16.48
CA VAL A 199 0.94 1.73 16.62
C VAL A 199 -0.44 2.28 16.97
N GLU A 200 -1.52 1.70 16.44
CA GLU A 200 -2.89 2.18 16.65
C GLU A 200 -3.67 1.41 17.73
N GLY A 201 -3.48 0.09 17.79
CA GLY A 201 -4.22 -0.81 18.69
C GLY A 201 -3.40 -1.34 19.86
N GLY A 202 -2.10 -1.01 19.94
CA GLY A 202 -1.22 -1.42 21.02
C GLY A 202 -0.89 -2.92 21.02
N ILE A 203 -0.37 -3.38 22.15
CA ILE A 203 0.10 -4.77 22.31
C ILE A 203 -1.05 -5.77 22.17
N ASP A 204 -2.27 -5.42 22.63
CA ASP A 204 -3.39 -6.36 22.64
C ASP A 204 -3.91 -6.64 21.22
N ALA A 205 -4.00 -5.63 20.36
CA ALA A 205 -4.34 -5.81 18.95
C ALA A 205 -3.27 -6.65 18.22
N LEU A 206 -1.98 -6.42 18.51
CA LEU A 206 -0.91 -7.22 17.94
C LEU A 206 -0.95 -8.68 18.43
N ARG A 207 -1.24 -8.91 19.72
CA ARG A 207 -1.35 -10.26 20.30
C ARG A 207 -2.50 -11.06 19.68
N ALA A 208 -3.60 -10.40 19.33
CA ALA A 208 -4.72 -11.03 18.64
C ALA A 208 -4.35 -11.57 17.24
N ALA A 209 -3.31 -11.00 16.60
CA ALA A 209 -2.82 -11.47 15.30
C ALA A 209 -1.88 -12.68 15.37
N VAL A 210 -1.36 -13.03 16.56
CA VAL A 210 -0.39 -14.14 16.75
C VAL A 210 -0.87 -15.49 16.25
N PRO A 211 -2.12 -15.93 16.52
CA PRO A 211 -2.61 -17.21 16.05
C PRO A 211 -2.62 -17.33 14.52
N LEU A 212 -2.54 -16.21 13.79
CA LEU A 212 -2.45 -16.19 12.34
C LEU A 212 -1.05 -16.56 11.83
N LEU A 213 -0.02 -16.38 12.67
CA LEU A 213 1.38 -16.68 12.34
C LEU A 213 1.70 -18.18 12.45
N THR A 214 0.91 -18.93 13.22
CA THR A 214 1.18 -20.36 13.53
C THR A 214 0.31 -21.33 12.73
N ARG A 215 -0.82 -20.87 12.17
CA ARG A 215 -1.87 -21.73 11.59
C ARG A 215 -1.54 -22.38 10.24
N ASP A 216 -0.49 -21.95 9.52
CA ASP A 216 -0.13 -22.56 8.23
C ASP A 216 0.79 -23.78 8.36
N ARG A 217 1.31 -24.11 9.55
CA ARG A 217 2.11 -25.34 9.74
C ARG A 217 1.28 -26.63 9.83
N ASP A 218 -0.03 -26.54 10.13
CA ASP A 218 -0.86 -27.72 10.38
C ASP A 218 -1.35 -28.44 9.11
N LEU A 219 -1.09 -27.90 7.91
CA LEU A 219 -1.49 -28.55 6.64
C LEU A 219 -0.39 -29.39 5.98
N ASP A 220 0.88 -29.22 6.35
CA ASP A 220 2.01 -30.00 5.81
C ASP A 220 2.41 -31.20 6.67
N ASP A 221 1.95 -31.27 7.93
CA ASP A 221 2.27 -32.37 8.87
C ASP A 221 1.20 -33.48 8.88
N ARG A 222 0.69 -33.88 7.71
CA ARG A 222 0.06 -35.20 7.59
C ARG A 222 1.17 -36.24 7.50
N PRO A 223 1.36 -37.15 8.48
CA PRO A 223 2.29 -38.24 8.32
C PRO A 223 1.87 -39.06 7.09
N ARG A 224 2.77 -39.16 6.10
CA ARG A 224 2.65 -40.14 5.03
C ARG A 224 2.55 -41.51 5.71
N ALA A 225 1.38 -42.14 5.64
CA ALA A 225 1.18 -43.48 6.12
C ALA A 225 2.23 -44.39 5.47
N VAL A 226 3.12 -44.92 6.32
CA VAL A 226 4.10 -45.94 5.97
C VAL A 226 3.37 -47.27 5.98
N GLY A 227 3.40 -47.98 4.84
CA GLY A 227 3.25 -49.43 4.78
C GLY A 227 1.92 -49.93 4.22
N ASP A 228 1.89 -50.16 2.91
CA ASP A 228 1.12 -51.28 2.37
C ASP A 228 2.04 -52.52 2.35
N PRO A 229 1.61 -53.68 2.88
CA PRO A 229 2.41 -54.90 2.80
C PRO A 229 2.36 -55.48 1.38
N VAL A 230 3.53 -55.92 0.92
CA VAL A 230 3.71 -56.67 -0.33
C VAL A 230 3.03 -58.04 -0.17
N PRO A 231 2.15 -58.48 -1.11
CA PRO A 231 1.63 -59.83 -1.09
C PRO A 231 2.68 -60.82 -1.65
N GLU A 232 2.79 -61.97 -0.99
CA GLU A 232 3.62 -63.12 -1.36
C GLU A 232 3.30 -63.70 -2.75
#